data_AF-A0A2H3HYL4-F1
#
_entry.id   AF-A0A2H3HYL4-F1
#
_cell.length_a   1.000
_cell.length_b   1.000
_cell.length_c   1.000
_cell.angle_alpha   90.00
_cell.angle_beta   90.00
_cell.angle_gamma   90.00
#
_symmetry.space_group_name_H-M   'P 1'
#
loop_
_entity.id
_entity.type
_entity.pdbx_description
1 polymer ?
#
loop_
_entity_poly.entity_id
_entity_poly.type
_entity_poly.pdbx_seq_one_letter_code
_entity_poly.pdbx_strand_id
1 'polypeptide(L)'
;MYIGAIFTIINPMFTIKEIASAIELIGPRMIFVSRRLGFRKNDEIFQMVSSLSTNAEKTVQVVYMRFETSEYGSAPSYTQFVEREKVINKHQDLERDVHVKTDDVCCFQFTSGTTGPRKVNFINNGQLAGNLLELTEKDIRCRPPPLFHWFGLVCGLLAAVSHGRTLVLPSEVFDPTKVIETLVKEKCTVFNAVPTMFQSILDQEALSAKVSSQLSLRTGIIAAASLSRDLLQRINDRLALNGLIYPFGMTELSAVSLSTTRDISLLSNWTTVGKPLPHTSIKVIDTDGTVLPPGRSGELCLSGYLVHKGYFKVPEKSAEVAQIDENGTARLHTGDIVSLAPDGICTVLGRVKDMIKKVNAPERRDQISLAGPHCSKPEH
;
A
#
# COMPACT_ATOMS: atom_id res chain seq x y z
N MET A 1 -10.12 14.63 -3.37
CA MET A 1 -10.20 14.10 -4.74
C MET A 1 -10.95 15.13 -5.55
N TYR A 2 -10.27 15.87 -6.41
CA TYR A 2 -10.72 17.18 -6.89
C TYR A 2 -11.96 17.12 -7.80
N ILE A 3 -12.09 16.06 -8.62
CA ILE A 3 -13.16 15.92 -9.62
C ILE A 3 -14.04 14.65 -9.44
N GLY A 4 -13.91 13.96 -8.29
CA GLY A 4 -14.66 12.71 -8.03
C GLY A 4 -14.32 11.51 -8.94
N ALA A 5 -13.29 11.63 -9.79
CA ALA A 5 -12.87 10.53 -10.66
C ALA A 5 -12.25 9.36 -9.87
N ILE A 6 -12.72 8.15 -10.15
CA ILE A 6 -12.14 6.91 -9.63
C ILE A 6 -10.90 6.58 -10.45
N PHE A 7 -9.75 6.46 -9.78
CA PHE A 7 -8.50 6.11 -10.45
C PHE A 7 -8.04 4.69 -10.13
N THR A 8 -7.15 4.17 -10.96
CA THR A 8 -6.47 2.89 -10.76
C THR A 8 -5.01 3.06 -11.09
N ILE A 9 -4.12 2.56 -10.22
CA ILE A 9 -2.69 2.48 -10.53
C ILE A 9 -2.36 1.02 -10.81
N ILE A 10 -1.92 0.73 -12.03
CA ILE A 10 -1.55 -0.62 -12.43
C ILE A 10 -0.10 -0.88 -12.02
N ASN A 11 0.15 -2.04 -11.42
CA ASN A 11 1.50 -2.48 -11.11
C ASN A 11 2.25 -2.66 -12.44
N PRO A 12 3.39 -1.98 -12.64
CA PRO A 12 4.18 -2.15 -13.85
C PRO A 12 4.57 -3.61 -14.07
N MET A 13 4.70 -4.43 -13.02
CA MET A 13 5.03 -5.86 -13.11
C MET A 13 3.97 -6.74 -13.77
N PHE A 14 2.75 -6.22 -14.01
CA PHE A 14 1.75 -6.96 -14.77
C PHE A 14 2.23 -7.23 -16.20
N THR A 15 1.90 -8.41 -16.70
CA THR A 15 2.05 -8.78 -18.09
C THR A 15 1.09 -7.97 -18.96
N ILE A 16 1.36 -7.88 -20.26
CA ILE A 16 0.49 -7.15 -21.19
C ILE A 16 -0.93 -7.73 -21.21
N LYS A 17 -1.06 -9.06 -21.09
CA LYS A 17 -2.37 -9.73 -21.02
C LYS A 17 -3.15 -9.32 -19.76
N GLU A 18 -2.49 -9.25 -18.62
CA GLU A 18 -3.10 -8.79 -17.37
C GLU A 18 -3.51 -7.31 -17.44
N ILE A 19 -2.66 -6.46 -18.05
CA ILE A 19 -2.97 -5.04 -18.24
C ILE A 19 -4.15 -4.86 -19.21
N ALA A 20 -4.17 -5.58 -20.34
CA ALA A 20 -5.28 -5.54 -21.28
C ALA A 20 -6.59 -5.98 -20.62
N SER A 21 -6.55 -7.07 -19.85
CA SER A 21 -7.70 -7.56 -19.07
C SER A 21 -8.17 -6.52 -18.04
N ALA A 22 -7.23 -5.85 -17.36
CA ALA A 22 -7.56 -4.80 -16.41
C ALA A 22 -8.20 -3.58 -17.09
N ILE A 23 -7.69 -3.15 -18.26
CA ILE A 23 -8.26 -2.06 -19.04
C ILE A 23 -9.68 -2.40 -19.49
N GLU A 24 -9.91 -3.61 -19.98
CA GLU A 24 -11.23 -4.07 -20.41
C GLU A 24 -12.22 -4.12 -19.22
N LEU A 25 -11.77 -4.66 -18.08
CA LEU A 25 -12.60 -4.76 -16.88
C LEU A 25 -12.99 -3.38 -16.35
N ILE A 26 -12.02 -2.48 -16.20
CA ILE A 26 -12.22 -1.13 -15.65
C ILE A 26 -12.99 -0.23 -16.63
N GLY A 27 -12.69 -0.32 -17.93
CA GLY A 27 -13.24 0.58 -18.95
C GLY A 27 -12.86 2.04 -18.71
N PRO A 28 -11.56 2.39 -18.58
CA PRO A 28 -11.13 3.74 -18.25
C PRO A 28 -11.46 4.72 -19.37
N ARG A 29 -11.87 5.95 -19.03
CA ARG A 29 -12.01 7.06 -19.99
C ARG A 29 -10.67 7.68 -20.38
N MET A 30 -9.66 7.53 -19.52
CA MET A 30 -8.33 8.10 -19.72
C MET A 30 -7.25 7.18 -19.17
N ILE A 31 -6.12 7.08 -19.89
CA ILE A 31 -4.95 6.31 -19.50
C ILE A 31 -3.71 7.21 -19.56
N PHE A 32 -2.99 7.30 -18.44
CA PHE A 32 -1.67 7.93 -18.36
C PHE A 32 -0.61 6.84 -18.39
N VAL A 33 0.32 6.93 -19.35
CA VAL A 33 1.35 5.89 -19.55
C VAL A 33 2.71 6.53 -19.79
N SER A 34 3.76 5.90 -19.24
CA SER A 34 5.14 6.24 -19.56
C SER A 34 5.84 5.05 -20.21
N ARG A 35 6.64 5.33 -21.24
CA ARG A 35 7.44 4.34 -21.97
C ARG A 35 8.53 3.71 -21.10
N ARG A 36 8.99 4.41 -20.06
CA ARG A 36 10.07 3.95 -19.19
C ARG A 36 9.77 4.22 -17.73
N LEU A 37 10.09 3.26 -16.88
CA LEU A 37 10.05 3.40 -15.42
C LEU A 37 11.33 2.79 -14.83
N GLY A 38 12.27 3.64 -14.42
CA GLY A 38 13.60 3.23 -13.99
C GLY A 38 14.36 2.51 -15.10
N PHE A 39 14.71 1.24 -14.87
CA PHE A 39 15.34 0.39 -15.86
C PHE A 39 14.34 -0.31 -16.81
N ARG A 40 13.04 -0.30 -16.49
CA ARG A 40 12.04 -1.03 -17.25
C ARG A 40 11.60 -0.25 -18.49
N LYS A 41 11.66 -0.92 -19.64
CA LYS A 41 11.04 -0.48 -20.90
C LYS A 41 9.63 -1.05 -20.97
N ASN A 42 8.65 -0.18 -21.23
CA ASN A 42 7.23 -0.52 -21.36
C ASN A 42 6.77 -0.40 -22.82
N ASP A 43 7.67 -0.61 -23.80
CA ASP A 43 7.39 -0.39 -25.22
C ASP A 43 6.13 -1.13 -25.69
N GLU A 44 5.98 -2.40 -25.33
CA GLU A 44 4.82 -3.22 -25.73
C GLU A 44 3.51 -2.77 -25.06
N ILE A 45 3.56 -2.42 -23.77
CA ILE A 45 2.41 -1.86 -23.03
C ILE A 45 2.01 -0.53 -23.66
N PHE A 46 3.00 0.29 -23.99
CA PHE A 46 2.82 1.59 -24.62
C PHE A 46 2.14 1.42 -25.99
N GLN A 47 2.66 0.55 -26.87
CA GLN A 47 2.06 0.27 -28.19
C GLN A 47 0.61 -0.21 -28.07
N MET A 48 0.34 -1.14 -27.14
CA MET A 48 -1.01 -1.63 -26.89
C MET A 48 -1.96 -0.51 -26.47
N VAL A 49 -1.58 0.32 -25.50
CA VAL A 49 -2.40 1.46 -25.05
C VAL A 49 -2.58 2.50 -26.16
N SER A 50 -1.54 2.81 -26.93
CA SER A 50 -1.61 3.74 -28.06
C SER A 50 -2.62 3.28 -29.13
N SER A 51 -2.68 1.98 -29.43
CA SER A 51 -3.67 1.43 -30.37
C SER A 51 -5.13 1.58 -29.90
N LEU A 52 -5.37 1.73 -28.59
CA LEU A 52 -6.71 1.98 -28.06
C LEU A 52 -7.20 3.39 -28.42
N SER A 53 -6.30 4.36 -28.52
CA SER A 53 -6.65 5.76 -28.84
C SER A 53 -7.12 5.94 -30.30
N THR A 54 -6.74 5.02 -31.18
CA THR A 54 -7.11 5.04 -32.60
C THR A 54 -8.35 4.20 -32.91
N ASN A 55 -8.88 3.46 -31.93
CA ASN A 55 -10.05 2.63 -32.11
C ASN A 55 -11.32 3.48 -31.99
N ALA A 56 -12.02 3.69 -33.11
CA ALA A 56 -13.23 4.51 -33.18
C ALA A 56 -14.37 4.01 -32.27
N GLU A 57 -14.39 2.72 -31.89
CA GLU A 57 -15.39 2.14 -30.98
C GLU A 57 -15.08 2.42 -29.49
N LYS A 58 -13.81 2.69 -29.15
CA LYS A 58 -13.37 2.91 -27.76
C LYS A 58 -12.97 4.37 -27.54
N THR A 59 -13.83 5.10 -26.82
CA THR A 59 -13.60 6.51 -26.42
C THR A 59 -12.62 6.61 -25.24
N VAL A 60 -11.40 6.11 -25.40
CA VAL A 60 -10.34 6.18 -24.38
C VAL A 60 -9.29 7.22 -24.78
N GLN A 61 -9.10 8.24 -23.96
CA GLN A 61 -8.03 9.21 -24.15
C GLN A 61 -6.72 8.67 -23.57
N VAL A 62 -5.62 8.80 -24.31
CA VAL A 62 -4.29 8.40 -23.86
C VAL A 62 -3.43 9.65 -23.68
N VAL A 63 -2.65 9.70 -22.61
CA VAL A 63 -1.73 10.82 -22.32
C VAL A 63 -0.34 10.26 -22.00
N TYR A 64 0.68 10.79 -22.67
CA TYR A 64 2.06 10.32 -22.51
C TYR A 64 2.81 11.09 -21.43
N MET A 65 3.31 10.36 -20.44
CA MET A 65 4.07 10.91 -19.32
C MET A 65 5.57 10.86 -19.61
N ARG A 66 6.27 11.99 -19.36
CA ARG A 66 7.74 12.14 -19.39
C ARG A 66 8.41 12.05 -20.78
N PHE A 67 7.70 12.42 -21.85
CA PHE A 67 8.30 12.55 -23.19
C PHE A 67 7.53 13.59 -24.02
N GLU A 68 8.24 14.34 -24.87
CA GLU A 68 7.66 15.30 -25.83
C GLU A 68 7.43 14.59 -27.18
N THR A 69 6.21 14.68 -27.73
CA THR A 69 5.77 13.87 -28.87
C THR A 69 6.47 14.22 -30.19
N SER A 70 7.03 13.22 -30.89
CA SER A 70 7.15 13.23 -32.37
C SER A 70 7.38 11.87 -33.05
N GLU A 71 7.61 10.75 -32.35
CA GLU A 71 8.04 9.50 -33.03
C GLU A 71 7.05 8.30 -33.04
N TYR A 72 6.01 8.25 -32.18
CA TYR A 72 5.32 6.96 -31.93
C TYR A 72 3.78 6.99 -31.76
N GLY A 73 3.10 8.10 -32.06
CA GLY A 73 1.62 8.14 -32.05
C GLY A 73 1.03 9.56 -32.01
N SER A 74 -0.30 9.64 -32.08
CA SER A 74 -1.06 10.90 -32.13
C SER A 74 -1.51 11.46 -30.78
N ALA A 75 -1.33 10.70 -29.69
CA ALA A 75 -1.74 11.14 -28.36
C ALA A 75 -0.78 12.22 -27.80
N PRO A 76 -1.29 13.21 -27.04
CA PRO A 76 -0.49 14.32 -26.54
C PRO A 76 0.46 13.90 -25.41
N SER A 77 1.57 14.64 -25.27
CA SER A 77 2.36 14.63 -24.04
C SER A 77 1.57 15.21 -22.87
N TYR A 78 1.98 14.89 -21.63
CA TYR A 78 1.37 15.47 -20.44
C TYR A 78 1.42 17.01 -20.44
N THR A 79 2.53 17.59 -20.88
CA THR A 79 2.69 19.04 -21.01
C THR A 79 1.66 19.61 -21.99
N GLN A 80 1.56 19.04 -23.20
CA GLN A 80 0.58 19.47 -24.20
C GLN A 80 -0.86 19.28 -23.73
N PHE A 81 -1.15 18.19 -23.02
CA PHE A 81 -2.46 17.91 -22.44
C PHE A 81 -2.86 19.01 -21.44
N VAL A 82 -1.97 19.36 -20.51
CA VAL A 82 -2.21 20.41 -19.52
C VAL A 82 -2.29 21.80 -20.17
N GLU A 83 -1.48 22.08 -21.18
CA GLU A 83 -1.47 23.37 -21.87
C GLU A 83 -2.70 23.60 -22.75
N ARG A 84 -3.22 22.56 -23.42
CA ARG A 84 -4.51 22.63 -24.13
C ARG A 84 -5.63 23.11 -23.22
N GLU A 85 -5.63 22.63 -21.98
CA GLU A 85 -6.65 22.93 -20.99
C GLU A 85 -6.51 24.35 -20.39
N LYS A 86 -5.32 24.96 -20.38
CA LYS A 86 -5.14 26.36 -19.93
C LYS A 86 -5.84 27.38 -20.83
N VAL A 87 -6.13 27.02 -22.08
CA VAL A 87 -6.87 27.86 -23.04
C VAL A 87 -8.38 27.85 -22.75
N ILE A 88 -8.87 26.83 -22.04
CA ILE A 88 -10.27 26.70 -21.65
C ILE A 88 -10.42 27.26 -20.23
N ASN A 89 -10.85 28.51 -20.14
CA ASN A 89 -11.09 29.26 -18.89
C ASN A 89 -12.30 28.73 -18.06
N LYS A 90 -12.52 27.41 -18.02
CA LYS A 90 -13.67 26.74 -17.36
C LYS A 90 -13.31 25.95 -16.10
N HIS A 91 -12.06 25.92 -15.68
CA HIS A 91 -11.65 25.10 -14.52
C HIS A 91 -12.27 25.56 -13.18
N GLN A 92 -12.64 26.84 -13.05
CA GLN A 92 -13.30 27.35 -11.85
C GLN A 92 -14.74 26.85 -11.66
N ASP A 93 -15.42 26.38 -12.72
CA ASP A 93 -16.80 25.90 -12.62
C ASP A 93 -16.88 24.40 -12.28
N LEU A 94 -15.89 23.59 -12.69
CA LEU A 94 -15.89 22.14 -12.45
C LEU A 94 -15.81 21.78 -10.96
N GLU A 95 -15.14 22.58 -10.14
CA GLU A 95 -15.09 22.37 -8.68
C GLU A 95 -16.45 22.60 -8.01
N ARG A 96 -17.28 23.50 -8.54
CA ARG A 96 -18.58 23.85 -7.96
C ARG A 96 -19.63 22.76 -8.22
N ASP A 97 -19.54 22.10 -9.37
CA ASP A 97 -20.53 21.11 -9.79
C ASP A 97 -20.21 19.69 -9.31
N VAL A 98 -18.96 19.42 -8.94
CA VAL A 98 -18.55 18.10 -8.43
C VAL A 98 -18.92 17.96 -6.96
N HIS A 99 -19.90 17.09 -6.70
CA HIS A 99 -20.31 16.71 -5.35
C HIS A 99 -19.70 15.36 -5.00
N VAL A 100 -18.65 15.37 -4.16
CA VAL A 100 -18.05 14.16 -3.59
C VAL A 100 -18.48 13.97 -2.14
N LYS A 101 -18.86 12.75 -1.78
CA LYS A 101 -19.23 12.34 -0.42
C LYS A 101 -18.04 11.68 0.28
N THR A 102 -18.07 11.71 1.61
CA THR A 102 -17.00 11.16 2.46
C THR A 102 -16.77 9.67 2.27
N ASP A 103 -17.77 8.94 1.80
CA ASP A 103 -17.73 7.51 1.59
C ASP A 103 -17.56 7.13 0.12
N ASP A 104 -17.47 8.08 -0.82
CA ASP A 104 -17.35 7.76 -2.24
C ASP A 104 -16.13 6.88 -2.54
N VAL A 105 -16.30 5.95 -3.48
CA VAL A 105 -15.19 5.12 -3.96
C VAL A 105 -14.23 6.02 -4.71
N CYS A 106 -12.96 5.89 -4.38
CA CYS A 106 -11.93 6.82 -4.82
C CYS A 106 -10.89 6.09 -5.71
N CYS A 107 -10.82 4.76 -5.57
CA CYS A 107 -9.91 3.93 -6.34
C CYS A 107 -10.44 2.51 -6.55
N PHE A 108 -10.10 1.91 -7.70
CA PHE A 108 -10.17 0.47 -7.90
C PHE A 108 -8.77 -0.12 -7.78
N GLN A 109 -8.53 -0.90 -6.72
CA GLN A 109 -7.20 -1.46 -6.47
C GLN A 109 -7.13 -2.93 -6.89
N PHE A 110 -6.12 -3.23 -7.72
CA PHE A 110 -5.72 -4.58 -8.05
C PHE A 110 -4.74 -5.15 -7.01
N THR A 111 -4.86 -6.45 -6.79
CA THR A 111 -3.92 -7.28 -6.02
C THR A 111 -3.52 -8.48 -6.86
N SER A 112 -2.44 -9.17 -6.52
CA SER A 112 -2.01 -10.42 -7.19
C SER A 112 -3.03 -11.57 -7.13
N GLY A 113 -4.10 -11.44 -6.33
CA GLY A 113 -5.19 -12.42 -6.27
C GLY A 113 -6.22 -12.27 -7.41
N THR A 114 -6.88 -13.39 -7.76
CA THR A 114 -7.87 -13.51 -8.85
C THR A 114 -9.25 -12.91 -8.53
N THR A 115 -9.38 -12.24 -7.40
CA THR A 115 -10.67 -11.83 -6.79
C THR A 115 -11.26 -10.55 -7.39
N GLY A 116 -10.61 -9.96 -8.39
CA GLY A 116 -11.01 -8.70 -8.99
C GLY A 116 -10.62 -7.47 -8.14
N PRO A 117 -10.73 -6.26 -8.72
CA PRO A 117 -10.29 -5.04 -8.05
C PRO A 117 -11.28 -4.59 -6.98
N ARG A 118 -10.76 -4.00 -5.92
CA ARG A 118 -11.51 -3.62 -4.73
C ARG A 118 -11.97 -2.17 -4.86
N LYS A 119 -13.20 -1.88 -4.47
CA LYS A 119 -13.74 -0.51 -4.42
C LYS A 119 -13.32 0.14 -3.10
N VAL A 120 -12.36 1.04 -3.12
CA VAL A 120 -11.71 1.52 -1.89
C VAL A 120 -11.86 3.03 -1.71
N ASN A 121 -12.06 3.44 -0.46
CA ASN A 121 -11.86 4.80 0.01
C ASN A 121 -10.84 4.81 1.16
N PHE A 122 -9.62 5.23 0.87
CA PHE A 122 -8.49 5.20 1.79
C PHE A 122 -8.06 6.60 2.28
N ILE A 123 -8.86 7.64 2.02
CA ILE A 123 -8.43 9.03 2.25
C ILE A 123 -8.12 9.26 3.74
N ASN A 124 -9.01 8.82 4.62
CA ASN A 124 -8.80 8.91 6.07
C ASN A 124 -7.62 8.04 6.54
N ASN A 125 -7.32 6.91 5.87
CA ASN A 125 -6.18 6.07 6.23
C ASN A 125 -4.84 6.78 6.04
N GLY A 126 -4.73 7.70 5.07
CA GLY A 126 -3.56 8.57 4.95
C GLY A 126 -3.37 9.43 6.19
N GLN A 127 -4.44 10.07 6.66
CA GLN A 127 -4.42 10.86 7.89
C GLN A 127 -4.08 9.99 9.11
N LEU A 128 -4.74 8.85 9.28
CA LEU A 128 -4.47 7.93 10.39
C LEU A 128 -3.01 7.45 10.39
N ALA A 129 -2.45 7.11 9.23
CA ALA A 129 -1.05 6.72 9.12
C ALA A 129 -0.08 7.87 9.48
N GLY A 130 -0.42 9.11 9.15
CA GLY A 130 0.35 10.28 9.58
C GLY A 130 0.25 10.55 11.10
N ASN A 131 -0.93 10.38 11.68
CA ASN A 131 -1.15 10.52 13.12
C ASN A 131 -0.34 9.51 13.93
N LEU A 132 -0.28 8.24 13.48
CA LEU A 132 0.52 7.19 14.13
C LEU A 132 2.02 7.50 14.16
N LEU A 133 2.50 8.24 13.16
CA LEU A 133 3.89 8.69 13.09
C LEU A 133 4.13 9.99 13.86
N GLU A 134 3.06 10.61 14.36
CA GLU A 134 3.05 11.93 14.99
C GLU A 134 3.80 12.94 14.14
N LEU A 135 3.34 13.12 12.89
CA LEU A 135 3.97 14.02 11.94
C LEU A 135 3.81 15.48 12.37
N THR A 136 4.91 16.22 12.29
CA THR A 136 5.07 17.64 12.58
C THR A 136 5.57 18.38 11.34
N GLU A 137 5.49 19.70 11.34
CA GLU A 137 5.92 20.56 10.23
C GLU A 137 7.40 20.44 9.87
N LYS A 138 8.20 19.87 10.79
CA LYS A 138 9.64 19.65 10.61
C LYS A 138 9.95 18.35 9.88
N ASP A 139 8.94 17.52 9.59
CA ASP A 139 9.19 16.20 9.06
C ASP A 139 9.40 16.15 7.54
N ILE A 140 10.50 15.50 7.18
CA ILE A 140 10.87 15.16 5.81
C ILE A 140 10.86 13.65 5.68
N ARG A 141 10.05 13.15 4.74
CA ARG A 141 9.74 11.72 4.65
C ARG A 141 10.41 11.11 3.43
N CYS A 142 11.27 10.12 3.62
CA CYS A 142 11.78 9.33 2.50
C CYS A 142 10.86 8.11 2.27
N ARG A 143 10.39 7.96 1.04
CA ARG A 143 9.46 6.89 0.65
C ARG A 143 9.97 6.10 -0.55
N PRO A 144 10.65 4.97 -0.31
CA PRO A 144 10.97 4.00 -1.35
C PRO A 144 9.81 3.10 -1.84
N PRO A 145 8.87 2.61 -1.00
CA PRO A 145 7.81 1.70 -1.45
C PRO A 145 7.00 2.25 -2.64
N PRO A 146 6.60 1.44 -3.62
CA PRO A 146 5.99 1.93 -4.86
C PRO A 146 4.57 2.48 -4.65
N LEU A 147 4.16 3.43 -5.50
CA LEU A 147 2.84 4.08 -5.43
C LEU A 147 1.67 3.21 -5.91
N PHE A 148 1.92 2.12 -6.63
CA PHE A 148 0.86 1.15 -6.96
C PHE A 148 0.50 0.25 -5.77
N HIS A 149 1.32 0.27 -4.70
CA HIS A 149 1.09 -0.46 -3.46
C HIS A 149 0.63 0.49 -2.36
N TRP A 150 -0.33 0.06 -1.54
CA TRP A 150 -0.88 0.93 -0.48
C TRP A 150 0.14 1.48 0.48
N PHE A 151 1.19 0.71 0.76
CA PHE A 151 2.24 1.18 1.63
C PHE A 151 2.91 2.45 1.11
N GLY A 152 3.13 2.56 -0.20
CA GLY A 152 3.70 3.76 -0.80
C GLY A 152 2.68 4.87 -1.03
N LEU A 153 1.46 4.50 -1.46
CA LEU A 153 0.40 5.47 -1.76
C LEU A 153 -0.23 6.07 -0.49
N VAL A 154 -0.73 5.23 0.41
CA VAL A 154 -1.50 5.66 1.59
C VAL A 154 -0.56 6.09 2.70
N CYS A 155 0.28 5.18 3.20
CA CYS A 155 1.16 5.47 4.32
C CYS A 155 2.30 6.43 3.97
N GLY A 156 2.60 6.58 2.67
CA GLY A 156 3.58 7.51 2.12
C GLY A 156 2.94 8.81 1.63
N LEU A 157 2.45 8.80 0.39
CA LEU A 157 1.97 10.01 -0.29
C LEU A 157 0.80 10.68 0.41
N LEU A 158 -0.28 9.95 0.71
CA LEU A 158 -1.47 10.55 1.33
C LEU A 158 -1.22 10.99 2.76
N ALA A 159 -0.42 10.23 3.52
CA ALA A 159 -0.01 10.66 4.85
C ALA A 159 0.82 11.95 4.82
N ALA A 160 1.64 12.17 3.78
CA ALA A 160 2.35 13.44 3.59
C ALA A 160 1.39 14.57 3.19
N VAL A 161 0.52 14.34 2.20
CA VAL A 161 -0.44 15.35 1.70
C VAL A 161 -1.43 15.77 2.79
N SER A 162 -2.02 14.81 3.52
CA SER A 162 -2.99 15.08 4.58
C SER A 162 -2.43 15.89 5.75
N HIS A 163 -1.11 15.86 5.93
CA HIS A 163 -0.43 16.63 6.97
C HIS A 163 0.30 17.85 6.40
N GLY A 164 0.31 18.06 5.08
CA GLY A 164 1.11 19.13 4.44
C GLY A 164 2.61 18.99 4.72
N ARG A 165 3.16 17.78 4.55
CA ARG A 165 4.57 17.44 4.85
C ARG A 165 5.35 17.10 3.59
N THR A 166 6.67 17.28 3.65
CA THR A 166 7.57 16.97 2.54
C THR A 166 7.71 15.46 2.35
N LEU A 167 7.50 15.01 1.11
CA LEU A 167 7.75 13.64 0.67
C LEU A 167 8.88 13.63 -0.35
N VAL A 168 9.94 12.88 -0.08
CA VAL A 168 11.06 12.70 -0.98
C VAL A 168 11.00 11.30 -1.60
N LEU A 169 11.09 11.27 -2.93
CA LEU A 169 11.17 10.04 -3.71
C LEU A 169 12.64 9.82 -4.07
N PRO A 170 13.32 8.83 -3.46
CA PRO A 170 14.78 8.67 -3.63
C PRO A 170 15.15 8.29 -5.07
N SER A 171 14.24 7.60 -5.75
CA SER A 171 14.45 7.06 -7.09
C SER A 171 13.11 6.60 -7.69
N GLU A 172 13.10 6.33 -9.00
CA GLU A 172 11.90 5.81 -9.70
C GLU A 172 11.56 4.37 -9.32
N VAL A 173 12.60 3.59 -9.02
CA VAL A 173 12.57 2.20 -8.57
C VAL A 173 13.46 2.09 -7.34
N PHE A 174 13.17 1.14 -6.44
CA PHE A 174 13.96 0.98 -5.21
C PHE A 174 15.45 0.79 -5.52
N ASP A 175 16.27 1.63 -4.89
CA ASP A 175 17.73 1.61 -4.99
C ASP A 175 18.28 1.94 -3.59
N PRO A 176 18.91 0.98 -2.90
CA PRO A 176 19.32 1.16 -1.51
C PRO A 176 20.39 2.25 -1.34
N THR A 177 21.28 2.41 -2.33
CA THR A 177 22.33 3.45 -2.31
C THR A 177 21.70 4.83 -2.43
N LYS A 178 20.80 5.03 -3.40
CA LYS A 178 20.08 6.31 -3.54
C LYS A 178 19.20 6.64 -2.35
N VAL A 179 18.65 5.63 -1.69
CA VAL A 179 17.93 5.83 -0.42
C VAL A 179 18.87 6.40 0.64
N ILE A 180 20.04 5.80 0.86
CA ILE A 180 21.02 6.30 1.84
C ILE A 180 21.44 7.74 1.53
N GLU A 181 21.79 8.02 0.28
CA GLU A 181 22.14 9.37 -0.17
C GLU A 181 21.02 10.38 0.12
N THR A 182 19.79 10.00 -0.20
CA THR A 182 18.59 10.84 0.03
C THR A 182 18.35 11.09 1.51
N LEU A 183 18.46 10.06 2.35
CA LEU A 183 18.27 10.17 3.79
C LEU A 183 19.21 11.20 4.41
N VAL A 184 20.48 11.21 3.99
CA VAL A 184 21.49 12.15 4.47
C VAL A 184 21.31 13.54 3.88
N LYS A 185 21.16 13.63 2.55
CA LYS A 185 21.11 14.89 1.81
C LYS A 185 19.89 15.71 2.19
N GLU A 186 18.72 15.08 2.22
CA GLU A 186 17.45 15.75 2.47
C GLU A 186 17.08 15.76 3.97
N LYS A 187 17.98 15.28 4.85
CA LYS A 187 17.77 15.22 6.31
C LYS A 187 16.43 14.61 6.69
N CYS A 188 16.14 13.46 6.08
CA CYS A 188 14.88 12.77 6.30
C CYS A 188 14.74 12.37 7.78
N THR A 189 13.57 12.65 8.35
CA THR A 189 13.22 12.33 9.73
C THR A 189 12.31 11.10 9.82
N VAL A 190 11.61 10.77 8.74
CA VAL A 190 10.68 9.64 8.66
C VAL A 190 11.07 8.71 7.52
N PHE A 191 11.18 7.42 7.81
CA PHE A 191 11.51 6.42 6.81
C PHE A 191 10.52 5.23 6.79
N ASN A 192 9.88 5.01 5.65
CA ASN A 192 8.92 3.93 5.47
C ASN A 192 9.51 2.86 4.55
N ALA A 193 9.70 1.64 5.03
CA ALA A 193 10.25 0.57 4.21
C ALA A 193 9.76 -0.81 4.67
N VAL A 194 9.75 -1.79 3.78
CA VAL A 194 9.48 -3.19 4.15
C VAL A 194 10.74 -3.82 4.73
N PRO A 195 10.66 -4.93 5.50
CA PRO A 195 11.84 -5.57 6.09
C PRO A 195 12.98 -5.86 5.10
N THR A 196 12.67 -6.31 3.90
CA THR A 196 13.67 -6.59 2.86
C THR A 196 14.36 -5.33 2.35
N MET A 197 13.67 -4.19 2.27
CA MET A 197 14.28 -2.91 1.91
C MET A 197 15.23 -2.42 3.01
N PHE A 198 14.85 -2.58 4.28
CA PHE A 198 15.75 -2.29 5.39
C PHE A 198 17.01 -3.16 5.32
N GLN A 199 16.88 -4.47 5.09
CA GLN A 199 18.02 -5.38 4.91
C GLN A 199 18.92 -4.90 3.77
N SER A 200 18.37 -4.63 2.58
CA SER A 200 19.16 -4.16 1.44
C SER A 200 19.93 -2.88 1.71
N ILE A 201 19.40 -1.97 2.53
CA ILE A 201 20.07 -0.72 2.96
C ILE A 201 21.16 -1.01 3.99
N LEU A 202 20.86 -1.85 4.98
CA LEU A 202 21.80 -2.22 6.05
C LEU A 202 23.00 -3.00 5.54
N ASP A 203 22.86 -3.66 4.40
CA ASP A 203 23.92 -4.43 3.73
C ASP A 203 24.78 -3.55 2.78
N GLN A 204 24.45 -2.27 2.60
CA GLN A 204 25.25 -1.38 1.74
C GLN A 204 26.54 -0.91 2.42
N GLU A 205 27.66 -0.99 1.70
CA GLU A 205 28.92 -0.35 2.12
C GLU A 205 28.80 1.18 2.25
N ALA A 206 27.94 1.79 1.42
CA ALA A 206 27.63 3.22 1.49
C ALA A 206 27.10 3.65 2.87
N LEU A 207 26.46 2.74 3.61
CA LEU A 207 26.07 2.96 5.00
C LEU A 207 27.27 2.73 5.93
N SER A 208 28.28 3.61 5.87
CA SER A 208 29.40 3.61 6.81
C SER A 208 29.00 4.15 8.20
N ALA A 209 29.85 3.98 9.21
CA ALA A 209 29.61 4.55 10.55
C ALA A 209 29.47 6.10 10.51
N LYS A 210 30.27 6.76 9.65
CA LYS A 210 30.17 8.20 9.41
C LYS A 210 28.81 8.58 8.84
N VAL A 211 28.34 7.86 7.82
CA VAL A 211 27.03 8.11 7.20
C VAL A 211 25.90 7.86 8.20
N SER A 212 25.96 6.78 8.98
CA SER A 212 25.01 6.52 10.07
C SER A 212 24.88 7.70 11.02
N SER A 213 26.01 8.29 11.46
CA SER A 213 26.00 9.45 12.36
C SER A 213 25.40 10.74 11.77
N GLN A 214 25.17 10.78 10.46
CA GLN A 214 24.60 11.94 9.76
C GLN A 214 23.09 11.84 9.53
N LEU A 215 22.48 10.69 9.82
CA LEU A 215 21.05 10.46 9.69
C LEU A 215 20.26 11.28 10.72
N SER A 216 19.04 11.67 10.37
CA SER A 216 18.15 12.48 11.21
C SER A 216 16.83 11.77 11.52
N LEU A 217 16.82 10.45 11.36
CA LEU A 217 15.65 9.60 11.51
C LEU A 217 15.15 9.60 12.95
N ARG A 218 13.84 9.79 13.14
CA ARG A 218 13.17 9.71 14.44
C ARG A 218 12.07 8.66 14.50
N THR A 219 11.48 8.32 13.35
CA THR A 219 10.33 7.41 13.26
C THR A 219 10.22 6.83 11.86
N GLY A 220 9.33 5.88 11.69
CA GLY A 220 9.08 5.26 10.40
C GLY A 220 8.07 4.13 10.49
N ILE A 221 7.77 3.56 9.34
CA ILE A 221 6.94 2.36 9.25
C ILE A 221 7.81 1.22 8.75
N ILE A 222 7.77 0.11 9.47
CA ILE A 222 8.21 -1.19 8.97
C ILE A 222 6.97 -2.08 8.89
N ALA A 223 6.65 -2.66 7.73
CA ALA A 223 5.39 -3.39 7.55
C ALA A 223 5.45 -4.41 6.40
N ALA A 224 4.33 -5.11 6.19
CA ALA A 224 4.08 -6.05 5.08
C ALA A 224 4.88 -7.36 5.09
N ALA A 225 5.72 -7.60 6.08
CA ALA A 225 6.35 -8.90 6.32
C ALA A 225 6.65 -9.09 7.81
N SER A 226 6.95 -10.32 8.21
CA SER A 226 7.37 -10.65 9.57
C SER A 226 8.70 -9.99 9.92
N LEU A 227 8.84 -9.60 11.19
CA LEU A 227 10.06 -9.00 11.73
C LEU A 227 10.94 -10.04 12.42
N SER A 228 12.25 -9.83 12.42
CA SER A 228 13.20 -10.55 13.26
C SER A 228 13.86 -9.58 14.24
N ARG A 229 14.20 -10.09 15.43
CA ARG A 229 14.95 -9.32 16.42
C ARG A 229 16.30 -8.84 15.88
N ASP A 230 16.98 -9.68 15.09
CA ASP A 230 18.25 -9.32 14.43
C ASP A 230 18.10 -8.10 13.51
N LEU A 231 17.08 -8.10 12.64
CA LEU A 231 16.83 -6.97 11.76
C LEU A 231 16.58 -5.68 12.55
N LEU A 232 15.72 -5.75 13.57
CA LEU A 232 15.41 -4.59 14.41
C LEU A 232 16.64 -4.09 15.17
N GLN A 233 17.50 -4.99 15.65
CA GLN A 233 18.74 -4.63 16.32
C GLN A 233 19.67 -3.90 15.36
N ARG A 234 19.84 -4.44 14.15
CA ARG A 234 20.65 -3.80 13.10
C ARG A 234 20.09 -2.43 12.69
N ILE A 235 18.76 -2.28 12.57
CA ILE A 235 18.12 -0.99 12.30
C ILE A 235 18.45 0.01 13.41
N ASN A 236 18.30 -0.38 14.67
CA ASN A 236 18.63 0.47 15.82
C ASN A 236 20.11 0.89 15.79
N ASP A 237 21.03 -0.07 15.60
CA ASP A 237 22.47 0.19 15.72
C ASP A 237 23.04 0.95 14.51
N ARG A 238 22.51 0.71 13.31
CA ARG A 238 23.05 1.29 12.07
C ARG A 238 22.30 2.51 11.55
N LEU A 239 21.03 2.70 11.94
CA LEU A 239 20.20 3.82 11.50
C LEU A 239 19.74 4.72 12.66
N ALA A 240 20.07 4.37 13.91
CA ALA A 240 19.58 5.04 15.11
C ALA A 240 18.05 5.17 15.16
N LEU A 241 17.35 4.20 14.55
CA LEU A 241 15.90 4.26 14.35
C LEU A 241 15.19 3.24 15.25
N ASN A 242 14.67 3.70 16.38
CA ASN A 242 13.93 2.87 17.35
C ASN A 242 12.45 3.24 17.49
N GLY A 243 12.01 4.40 17.00
CA GLY A 243 10.61 4.83 16.97
C GLY A 243 9.79 4.25 15.82
N LEU A 244 10.10 3.03 15.36
CA LEU A 244 9.35 2.37 14.28
C LEU A 244 7.99 1.92 14.78
N ILE A 245 6.96 2.10 13.95
CA ILE A 245 5.66 1.45 14.12
C ILE A 245 5.53 0.25 13.18
N TYR A 246 4.83 -0.77 13.65
CA TYR A 246 4.53 -2.00 12.90
C TYR A 246 3.02 -2.14 12.67
N PRO A 247 2.48 -1.51 11.62
CA PRO A 247 1.07 -1.60 11.27
C PRO A 247 0.73 -2.91 10.59
N PHE A 248 -0.47 -3.41 10.91
CA PHE A 248 -1.16 -4.45 10.16
C PHE A 248 -2.26 -3.86 9.29
N GLY A 249 -2.34 -4.40 8.09
CA GLY A 249 -3.50 -4.24 7.23
C GLY A 249 -3.33 -4.97 5.92
N MET A 250 -4.34 -4.83 5.08
CA MET A 250 -4.45 -5.48 3.79
C MET A 250 -5.18 -4.56 2.82
N THR A 251 -5.27 -4.97 1.56
CA THR A 251 -5.93 -4.13 0.55
C THR A 251 -7.41 -3.94 0.82
N GLU A 252 -8.06 -4.97 1.35
CA GLU A 252 -9.46 -5.00 1.78
C GLU A 252 -9.73 -4.06 2.96
N LEU A 253 -8.67 -3.59 3.65
CA LEU A 253 -8.73 -2.71 4.83
C LEU A 253 -8.12 -1.31 4.56
N SER A 254 -7.97 -0.92 3.29
CA SER A 254 -7.52 0.42 2.93
C SER A 254 -6.14 0.81 3.50
N ALA A 255 -5.22 -0.16 3.57
CA ALA A 255 -3.81 -0.07 4.02
C ALA A 255 -3.54 -0.46 5.48
N VAL A 256 -4.00 0.31 6.46
CA VAL A 256 -3.68 0.11 7.88
C VAL A 256 -4.97 0.04 8.69
N SER A 257 -5.04 -0.92 9.60
CA SER A 257 -6.22 -1.21 10.44
C SER A 257 -5.89 -1.46 11.91
N LEU A 258 -4.70 -2.01 12.19
CA LEU A 258 -4.10 -2.08 13.51
C LEU A 258 -2.68 -1.51 13.44
N SER A 259 -2.18 -0.94 14.53
CA SER A 259 -0.77 -0.54 14.61
C SER A 259 -0.25 -0.54 16.03
N THR A 260 1.04 -0.84 16.16
CA THR A 260 1.81 -0.38 17.32
C THR A 260 1.95 1.14 17.28
N THR A 261 2.28 1.70 18.44
CA THR A 261 2.60 3.11 18.64
C THR A 261 4.11 3.28 18.86
N ARG A 262 4.64 4.50 18.77
CA ARG A 262 6.09 4.76 18.81
C ARG A 262 6.73 4.51 20.18
N ASP A 263 5.93 4.48 21.24
CA ASP A 263 6.32 4.15 22.61
C ASP A 263 6.51 2.64 22.82
N ILE A 264 5.99 1.80 21.91
CA ILE A 264 6.21 0.36 21.95
C ILE A 264 7.53 0.04 21.26
N SER A 265 8.51 -0.43 22.04
CA SER A 265 9.76 -0.97 21.51
C SER A 265 9.52 -2.28 20.75
N LEU A 266 9.68 -2.24 19.43
CA LEU A 266 9.61 -3.44 18.59
C LEU A 266 10.73 -4.43 18.94
N LEU A 267 11.88 -4.00 19.48
CA LEU A 267 12.94 -4.92 19.93
C LEU A 267 12.47 -5.87 21.04
N SER A 268 11.53 -5.42 21.87
CA SER A 268 10.94 -6.22 22.95
C SER A 268 9.68 -6.96 22.48
N ASN A 269 8.95 -6.41 21.50
CA ASN A 269 7.64 -6.91 21.07
C ASN A 269 7.49 -6.87 19.54
N TRP A 270 8.30 -7.63 18.79
CA TRP A 270 8.28 -7.59 17.31
C TRP A 270 7.15 -8.41 16.66
N THR A 271 6.39 -9.17 17.45
CA THR A 271 5.29 -10.02 16.99
C THR A 271 3.92 -9.36 17.10
N THR A 272 3.79 -8.29 17.88
CA THR A 272 2.53 -7.57 18.01
C THR A 272 2.34 -6.59 16.85
N VAL A 273 1.10 -6.47 16.41
CA VAL A 273 0.66 -5.45 15.44
C VAL A 273 -0.13 -4.33 16.14
N GLY A 274 -0.08 -4.30 17.47
CA GLY A 274 -0.67 -3.29 18.33
C GLY A 274 -2.20 -3.34 18.37
N LYS A 275 -2.83 -2.16 18.39
CA LYS A 275 -4.27 -1.99 18.65
C LYS A 275 -5.02 -1.53 17.40
N PRO A 276 -6.34 -1.76 17.31
CA PRO A 276 -7.18 -1.21 16.25
C PRO A 276 -7.05 0.32 16.14
N LEU A 277 -7.07 0.82 14.91
CA LEU A 277 -7.16 2.26 14.66
C LEU A 277 -8.54 2.81 15.00
N PRO A 278 -8.68 4.14 15.18
CA PRO A 278 -9.98 4.78 15.34
C PRO A 278 -11.00 4.34 14.28
N HIS A 279 -12.26 4.21 14.69
CA HIS A 279 -13.36 3.74 13.83
C HIS A 279 -13.18 2.32 13.26
N THR A 280 -12.36 1.50 13.93
CA THR A 280 -12.18 0.07 13.63
C THR A 280 -12.68 -0.75 14.80
N SER A 281 -13.54 -1.73 14.54
CA SER A 281 -13.90 -2.77 15.50
C SER A 281 -13.32 -4.09 15.06
N ILE A 282 -12.80 -4.87 16.01
CA ILE A 282 -12.22 -6.18 15.74
C ILE A 282 -12.85 -7.24 16.64
N LYS A 283 -12.89 -8.47 16.14
CA LYS A 283 -13.27 -9.67 16.90
C LYS A 283 -12.36 -10.82 16.51
N VAL A 284 -12.16 -11.74 17.45
CA VAL A 284 -11.50 -13.03 17.20
C VAL A 284 -12.58 -14.09 17.28
N ILE A 285 -12.73 -14.90 16.24
CA ILE A 285 -13.77 -15.95 16.17
C ILE A 285 -13.16 -17.33 16.01
N ASP A 286 -13.89 -18.36 16.44
CA ASP A 286 -13.59 -19.75 16.09
C ASP A 286 -14.15 -20.16 14.72
N THR A 287 -14.02 -21.44 14.38
CA THR A 287 -14.48 -22.02 13.11
C THR A 287 -15.99 -22.02 12.94
N ASP A 288 -16.74 -21.94 14.04
CA ASP A 288 -18.20 -21.92 14.04
C ASP A 288 -18.75 -20.48 14.01
N GLY A 289 -17.87 -19.48 14.00
CA GLY A 289 -18.23 -18.06 13.99
C GLY A 289 -18.44 -17.47 15.39
N THR A 290 -18.17 -18.22 16.45
CA THR A 290 -18.37 -17.76 17.83
C THR A 290 -17.23 -16.83 18.25
N VAL A 291 -17.57 -15.72 18.90
CA VAL A 291 -16.58 -14.76 19.42
C VAL A 291 -15.82 -15.36 20.60
N LEU A 292 -14.49 -15.38 20.50
CA LEU A 292 -13.61 -15.92 21.52
C LEU A 292 -13.25 -14.86 22.59
N PRO A 293 -13.05 -15.27 23.86
CA PRO A 293 -12.57 -14.38 24.90
C PRO A 293 -11.10 -13.99 24.69
N PRO A 294 -10.61 -12.90 25.32
CA PRO A 294 -9.23 -12.47 25.23
C PRO A 294 -8.22 -13.59 25.57
N GLY A 295 -7.10 -13.60 24.85
CA GLY A 295 -5.99 -14.55 24.97
C GLY A 295 -6.15 -15.81 24.11
N ARG A 296 -7.36 -16.13 23.65
CA ARG A 296 -7.61 -17.26 22.74
C ARG A 296 -7.27 -16.88 21.30
N SER A 297 -6.79 -17.86 20.56
CA SER A 297 -6.42 -17.70 19.15
C SER A 297 -7.57 -18.09 18.23
N GLY A 298 -7.83 -17.29 17.20
CA GLY A 298 -8.87 -17.52 16.21
C GLY A 298 -8.75 -16.60 15.00
N GLU A 299 -9.71 -16.64 14.09
CA GLU A 299 -9.73 -15.77 12.92
C GLU A 299 -10.02 -14.32 13.32
N LEU A 300 -9.25 -13.38 12.78
CA LEU A 300 -9.50 -11.96 12.90
C LEU A 300 -10.61 -11.50 11.94
N CYS A 301 -11.68 -10.96 12.49
CA CYS A 301 -12.73 -10.24 11.76
C CYS A 301 -12.66 -8.74 12.08
N LEU A 302 -12.86 -7.90 11.06
CA LEU A 302 -12.91 -6.45 11.23
C LEU A 302 -14.19 -5.85 10.68
N SER A 303 -14.62 -4.75 11.29
CA SER A 303 -15.64 -3.86 10.75
C SER A 303 -15.25 -2.40 10.94
N GLY A 304 -15.85 -1.52 10.14
CA GLY A 304 -15.63 -0.08 10.20
C GLY A 304 -15.32 0.51 8.84
N TYR A 305 -14.99 1.80 8.84
CA TYR A 305 -14.81 2.61 7.63
C TYR A 305 -13.75 2.05 6.65
N LEU A 306 -12.72 1.38 7.17
CA LEU A 306 -11.54 1.00 6.39
C LEU A 306 -11.81 -0.23 5.52
N VAL A 307 -12.90 -0.96 5.78
CA VAL A 307 -13.34 -2.09 4.98
C VAL A 307 -13.76 -1.59 3.59
N HIS A 308 -13.18 -2.16 2.56
CA HIS A 308 -13.53 -1.84 1.17
C HIS A 308 -15.03 -2.05 0.90
N LYS A 309 -15.58 -1.33 -0.09
CA LYS A 309 -17.01 -1.36 -0.43
C LYS A 309 -17.41 -2.55 -1.32
N GLY A 310 -16.64 -3.64 -1.28
CA GLY A 310 -16.78 -4.81 -2.15
C GLY A 310 -15.85 -4.81 -3.37
N TYR A 311 -16.09 -5.75 -4.27
CA TYR A 311 -15.31 -5.98 -5.49
C TYR A 311 -16.02 -5.41 -6.71
N PHE A 312 -15.28 -4.70 -7.57
CA PHE A 312 -15.85 -4.07 -8.76
C PHE A 312 -16.22 -5.14 -9.79
N LYS A 313 -17.49 -5.14 -10.22
CA LYS A 313 -18.08 -6.12 -11.16
C LYS A 313 -17.99 -7.59 -10.71
N VAL A 314 -17.84 -7.85 -9.41
CA VAL A 314 -17.88 -9.20 -8.83
C VAL A 314 -18.87 -9.23 -7.66
N PRO A 315 -20.19 -9.28 -7.93
CA PRO A 315 -21.22 -9.16 -6.90
C PRO A 315 -21.20 -10.30 -5.89
N GLU A 316 -20.97 -11.54 -6.34
CA GLU A 316 -20.91 -12.73 -5.47
C GLU A 316 -19.87 -12.57 -4.36
N LYS A 317 -18.67 -12.11 -4.70
CA LYS A 317 -17.61 -11.85 -3.71
C LYS A 317 -17.85 -10.59 -2.90
N SER A 318 -18.58 -9.61 -3.44
CA SER A 318 -18.98 -8.43 -2.68
C SER A 318 -19.95 -8.80 -1.55
N ALA A 319 -20.72 -9.87 -1.72
CA ALA A 319 -21.61 -10.39 -0.67
C ALA A 319 -20.83 -10.90 0.55
N GLU A 320 -19.59 -11.40 0.38
CA GLU A 320 -18.73 -11.81 1.50
C GLU A 320 -18.38 -10.62 2.42
N VAL A 321 -18.17 -9.44 1.84
CA VAL A 321 -17.87 -8.20 2.58
C VAL A 321 -19.14 -7.60 3.18
N ALA A 322 -20.27 -7.83 2.53
CA ALA A 322 -21.58 -7.44 3.00
C ALA A 322 -22.16 -8.43 4.02
N GLN A 323 -21.39 -9.42 4.51
CA GLN A 323 -21.85 -10.28 5.59
C GLN A 323 -22.10 -9.42 6.83
N ILE A 324 -23.37 -9.15 7.05
CA ILE A 324 -23.89 -8.35 8.13
C ILE A 324 -23.94 -9.26 9.35
N ASP A 325 -23.27 -8.84 10.42
CA ASP A 325 -23.41 -9.54 11.69
C ASP A 325 -24.81 -9.35 12.31
N GLU A 326 -25.07 -10.04 13.41
CA GLU A 326 -26.32 -9.97 14.17
C GLU A 326 -26.72 -8.53 14.57
N ASN A 327 -25.76 -7.58 14.58
CA ASN A 327 -25.96 -6.19 14.94
C ASN A 327 -26.08 -5.26 13.72
N GLY A 328 -26.23 -5.78 12.50
CA GLY A 328 -26.37 -4.94 11.32
C GLY A 328 -25.04 -4.41 10.75
N THR A 329 -23.89 -4.90 11.22
CA THR A 329 -22.57 -4.39 10.81
C THR A 329 -21.87 -5.33 9.84
N ALA A 330 -21.51 -4.81 8.66
CA ALA A 330 -20.69 -5.54 7.69
C ALA A 330 -19.31 -5.90 8.26
N ARG A 331 -18.93 -7.18 8.16
CA ARG A 331 -17.65 -7.69 8.65
C ARG A 331 -16.80 -8.29 7.53
N LEU A 332 -15.50 -8.02 7.58
CA LEU A 332 -14.50 -8.68 6.76
C LEU A 332 -13.82 -9.80 7.55
N HIS A 333 -13.90 -11.02 7.02
CA HIS A 333 -13.07 -12.15 7.44
C HIS A 333 -11.70 -12.02 6.78
N THR A 334 -10.64 -11.90 7.58
CA THR A 334 -9.28 -11.64 7.05
C THR A 334 -8.56 -12.90 6.60
N GLY A 335 -8.94 -14.07 7.12
CA GLY A 335 -8.18 -15.31 7.02
C GLY A 335 -6.86 -15.30 7.82
N ASP A 336 -6.60 -14.28 8.64
CA ASP A 336 -5.44 -14.20 9.55
C ASP A 336 -5.83 -14.73 10.94
N ILE A 337 -5.00 -15.59 11.52
CA ILE A 337 -5.14 -16.10 12.88
C ILE A 337 -4.39 -15.19 13.83
N VAL A 338 -5.09 -14.70 14.85
CA VAL A 338 -4.55 -13.78 15.85
C VAL A 338 -4.94 -14.18 17.26
N SER A 339 -4.24 -13.62 18.25
CA SER A 339 -4.69 -13.59 19.64
C SER A 339 -4.78 -12.14 20.10
N LEU A 340 -5.85 -11.83 20.84
CA LEU A 340 -6.11 -10.49 21.39
C LEU A 340 -5.94 -10.51 22.91
N ALA A 341 -4.97 -9.77 23.44
CA ALA A 341 -4.77 -9.65 24.88
C ALA A 341 -5.91 -8.85 25.55
N PRO A 342 -6.14 -8.98 26.87
CA PRO A 342 -7.18 -8.24 27.59
C PRO A 342 -7.10 -6.72 27.46
N ASP A 343 -5.91 -6.18 27.22
CA ASP A 343 -5.65 -4.75 27.01
C ASP A 343 -5.85 -4.28 25.55
N GLY A 344 -6.30 -5.19 24.67
CA GLY A 344 -6.57 -4.95 23.26
C GLY A 344 -5.36 -5.06 22.33
N ILE A 345 -4.20 -5.51 22.82
CA ILE A 345 -3.03 -5.74 21.97
C ILE A 345 -3.21 -7.02 21.14
N CYS A 346 -3.04 -6.90 19.83
CA CYS A 346 -3.18 -7.99 18.87
C CYS A 346 -1.81 -8.55 18.45
N THR A 347 -1.72 -9.88 18.38
CA THR A 347 -0.54 -10.61 17.89
C THR A 347 -0.96 -11.53 16.75
N VAL A 348 -0.28 -11.42 15.61
CA VAL A 348 -0.55 -12.25 14.43
C VAL A 348 0.24 -13.55 14.51
N LEU A 349 -0.45 -14.68 14.36
CA LEU A 349 0.12 -16.02 14.50
C LEU A 349 0.31 -16.73 13.15
N GLY A 350 -0.46 -16.34 12.12
CA GLY A 350 -0.35 -16.91 10.77
C GLY A 350 -1.64 -16.75 9.97
N ARG A 351 -1.78 -17.52 8.89
CA ARG A 351 -2.98 -17.58 8.05
C ARG A 351 -3.72 -18.90 8.26
N VAL A 352 -5.06 -18.87 8.19
CA VAL A 352 -5.92 -20.06 8.26
C VAL A 352 -5.46 -21.14 7.26
N LYS A 353 -5.23 -20.74 6.01
CA LYS A 353 -4.84 -21.66 4.91
C LYS A 353 -3.49 -22.34 5.14
N ASP A 354 -2.55 -21.68 5.81
CA ASP A 354 -1.22 -22.22 6.07
C ASP A 354 -1.22 -23.16 7.28
N MET A 355 -2.11 -22.94 8.24
CA MET A 355 -2.30 -23.83 9.38
C MET A 355 -2.96 -25.16 8.97
N ILE A 356 -3.96 -25.12 8.09
CA ILE A 356 -4.60 -26.34 7.57
C ILE A 356 -3.59 -27.21 6.79
N LYS A 357 -2.72 -26.59 5.99
CA LYS A 357 -1.64 -27.31 5.27
C LYS A 357 -0.65 -27.99 6.21
N LYS A 358 -0.36 -27.39 7.38
CA LYS A 358 0.52 -27.98 8.39
C LYS A 358 -0.12 -29.17 9.12
N VAL A 359 -1.43 -29.13 9.37
CA VAL A 359 -2.16 -30.25 10.00
C VAL A 359 -2.25 -31.48 9.09
N ASN A 360 -2.28 -31.27 7.77
CA ASN A 360 -2.38 -32.35 6.77
C ASN A 360 -1.03 -32.83 6.22
N ALA A 361 0.11 -32.34 6.74
CA ALA A 361 1.43 -32.78 6.33
C ALA A 361 1.97 -33.83 7.33
N PRO A 362 2.49 -35.00 6.87
CA PRO A 362 3.13 -35.96 7.76
C PRO A 362 4.37 -35.33 8.41
N GLU A 363 4.53 -35.54 9.72
CA GLU A 363 5.52 -34.87 10.57
C GLU A 363 6.94 -34.88 9.97
N ARG A 364 7.42 -33.72 9.54
CA ARG A 364 8.84 -33.39 9.55
C ARG A 364 9.04 -32.19 10.46
N ARG A 365 9.66 -32.44 11.60
CA ARG A 365 10.37 -31.41 12.36
C ARG A 365 11.53 -30.96 11.47
N ASP A 366 11.50 -29.71 11.00
CA ASP A 366 12.63 -28.78 11.02
C ASP A 366 12.31 -27.49 10.22
N GLN A 367 12.76 -26.37 10.82
CA GLN A 367 12.88 -25.00 10.29
C GLN A 367 11.59 -24.19 10.00
N ILE A 368 11.43 -23.14 10.80
CA ILE A 368 10.43 -22.09 10.69
C ILE A 368 10.72 -21.26 9.42
N SER A 369 9.93 -21.49 8.38
CA SER A 369 9.77 -20.58 7.24
C SER A 369 8.31 -20.13 7.20
N LEU A 370 8.05 -18.88 7.62
CA LEU A 370 6.76 -18.23 7.43
C LEU A 370 6.86 -17.41 6.14
N ALA A 371 6.36 -17.99 5.06
CA ALA A 371 6.26 -17.35 3.75
C ALA A 371 5.32 -16.14 3.84
N GLY A 372 5.89 -14.94 3.66
CA GLY A 372 5.11 -13.75 3.31
C GLY A 372 4.48 -13.90 1.92
N PRO A 373 3.54 -13.02 1.54
CA PRO A 373 2.93 -13.05 0.21
C PRO A 373 4.03 -13.00 -0.85
N HIS A 374 3.99 -13.97 -1.76
CA HIS A 374 4.96 -14.20 -2.83
C HIS A 374 5.34 -12.90 -3.54
N CYS A 375 6.53 -12.37 -3.20
CA CYS A 375 7.30 -11.52 -4.08
C CYS A 375 8.17 -12.49 -4.90
N SER A 376 7.74 -12.77 -6.13
CA SER A 376 8.50 -13.57 -7.09
C SER A 376 9.90 -12.94 -7.23
N LYS A 377 10.93 -13.73 -6.91
CA LYS A 377 12.31 -13.39 -7.27
C LYS A 377 12.41 -13.35 -8.81
N PRO A 378 13.12 -12.39 -9.40
CA PRO A 378 13.58 -12.55 -10.78
C PRO A 378 14.71 -13.58 -10.79
N GLU A 379 14.50 -14.69 -11.50
CA GLU A 379 15.61 -15.51 -11.97
C GLU A 379 16.31 -14.78 -13.13
N HIS A 380 17.62 -15.04 -13.23
CA HIS A 380 18.65 -14.29 -13.96
C HIS A 380 18.38 -13.94 -15.42
#